data_AF-A0A2A3XQU3-F1
#
_entry.id   AF-A0A2A3XQU3-F1
#
_cell.length_a   1.000
_cell.length_b   1.000
_cell.length_c   1.000
_cell.angle_alpha   90.00
_cell.angle_beta   90.00
_cell.angle_gamma   90.00
#
_symmetry.space_group_name_H-M   'P 1'
#
loop_
_entity.id
_entity.type
_entity.pdbx_description
1 polymer ?
#
loop_
_entity_poly.entity_id
_entity_poly.type
_entity_poly.pdbx_seq_one_letter_code
_entity_poly.pdbx_strand_id
1 'polypeptide(L)'
;MMTSPHTPRRLPALATALALAAAFLLPVTTAQASPIGDLQSTQASPSTAAADEPTHEKKSKASTSEHEFAAYSTDPTSPLVLVNEHHPLQPRDYAPQELVAVSGAGTEMVPHAAKALKKLIAGAAQDGHALMVESAYRSYDHQVELFQRYTRKYGKDYASRISAKPGTSEHQLGLSADLGVASGQCSLKACLADLPAGKWMAAHATDYGFIVRYPQDEQETTGYNFEPWHLRYVGNKAARQMDQHGTATLEQYSNELVTARKKQEAKASAKEAEAKRQEAQEQAARDAEWERQERRAEETRWWPDWARNAFTQ
;
A
#
# COMPACT_ATOMS: atom_id res chain seq x y z
N MET A 1 -28.73 36.14 60.06
CA MET A 1 -28.55 35.32 61.28
C MET A 1 -29.69 34.32 61.35
N MET A 2 -29.39 33.04 61.17
CA MET A 2 -30.08 31.85 61.72
C MET A 2 -29.66 30.65 60.87
N THR A 3 -28.64 29.98 61.39
CA THR A 3 -28.16 28.66 60.99
C THR A 3 -29.19 27.60 61.36
N SER A 4 -29.52 26.68 60.44
CA SER A 4 -30.13 25.40 60.78
C SER A 4 -29.23 24.27 60.27
N PRO A 5 -28.77 23.36 61.15
CA PRO A 5 -27.99 22.20 60.77
C PRO A 5 -28.90 21.00 60.49
N HIS A 6 -28.69 20.31 59.38
CA HIS A 6 -29.25 18.98 59.18
C HIS A 6 -28.19 17.89 59.34
N THR A 7 -28.62 16.90 60.11
CA THR A 7 -27.92 15.79 60.74
C THR A 7 -27.41 14.75 59.73
N PRO A 8 -26.33 14.01 60.07
CA PRO A 8 -25.82 12.93 59.24
C PRO A 8 -26.66 11.66 59.42
N ARG A 9 -27.07 11.05 58.30
CA ARG A 9 -27.77 9.76 58.30
C ARG A 9 -26.74 8.63 58.30
N ARG A 10 -26.69 7.88 59.41
CA ARG A 10 -25.88 6.67 59.60
C ARG A 10 -26.46 5.48 58.82
N LEU A 11 -25.55 4.70 58.24
CA LEU A 11 -25.74 3.35 57.69
C LEU A 11 -26.11 2.35 58.79
N PRO A 12 -26.85 1.28 58.47
CA PRO A 12 -26.68 -0.02 59.11
C PRO A 12 -25.95 -0.99 58.17
N ALA A 13 -24.93 -1.63 58.74
CA ALA A 13 -24.27 -2.83 58.23
C ALA A 13 -25.03 -4.10 58.72
N LEU A 14 -24.56 -5.26 58.23
CA LEU A 14 -24.98 -6.65 58.48
C LEU A 14 -26.17 -7.12 57.61
N ALA A 15 -26.19 -8.34 57.06
CA ALA A 15 -25.46 -9.55 57.43
C ALA A 15 -25.11 -10.42 56.21
N THR A 16 -23.98 -11.09 56.35
CA THR A 16 -23.48 -12.24 55.58
C THR A 16 -24.44 -13.42 55.66
N ALA A 17 -24.78 -14.01 54.51
CA ALA A 17 -25.36 -15.35 54.41
C ALA A 17 -24.46 -16.24 53.56
N LEU A 18 -23.81 -17.18 54.23
CA LEU A 18 -23.05 -18.29 53.69
C LEU A 18 -24.05 -19.31 53.14
N ALA A 19 -23.98 -19.67 51.86
CA ALA A 19 -24.78 -20.76 51.31
C ALA A 19 -23.91 -21.68 50.43
N LEU A 20 -23.82 -22.91 50.95
CA LEU A 20 -23.31 -24.18 50.47
C LEU A 20 -22.83 -24.31 49.01
N ALA A 21 -21.63 -24.87 48.91
CA ALA A 21 -21.09 -25.56 47.74
C ALA A 21 -21.97 -26.76 47.33
N ALA A 22 -22.32 -26.81 46.05
CA ALA A 22 -22.80 -28.03 45.38
C ALA A 22 -21.80 -28.36 44.26
N ALA A 23 -20.94 -29.34 44.52
CA ALA A 23 -20.05 -29.93 43.53
C ALA A 23 -20.88 -30.84 42.62
N PHE A 24 -21.09 -30.43 41.37
CA PHE A 24 -21.59 -31.29 40.32
C PHE A 24 -20.43 -32.15 39.78
N LEU A 25 -20.38 -33.40 40.24
CA LEU A 25 -19.61 -34.47 39.61
C LEU A 25 -20.31 -34.86 38.31
N LEU A 26 -19.70 -34.51 37.17
CA LEU A 26 -20.06 -35.08 35.87
C LEU A 26 -19.34 -36.42 35.66
N PRO A 27 -20.02 -37.45 35.14
CA PRO A 27 -19.41 -38.74 34.89
C PRO A 27 -18.43 -38.68 33.73
N VAL A 28 -17.18 -39.08 34.01
CA VAL A 28 -16.18 -39.46 33.01
C VAL A 28 -16.74 -40.63 32.21
N THR A 29 -17.05 -40.38 30.93
CA THR A 29 -17.41 -41.44 29.98
C THR A 29 -16.12 -41.95 29.36
N THR A 30 -15.66 -43.11 29.82
CA THR A 30 -14.69 -43.95 29.13
C THR A 30 -15.41 -44.85 28.13
N ALA A 31 -15.19 -44.64 26.84
CA ALA A 31 -15.47 -45.60 25.78
C ALA A 31 -14.36 -45.45 24.72
N GLN A 32 -13.32 -46.29 24.84
CA GLN A 32 -13.13 -47.51 24.04
C GLN A 32 -12.44 -47.23 22.70
N ALA A 33 -11.12 -47.45 22.71
CA ALA A 33 -10.32 -47.72 21.54
C ALA A 33 -10.59 -49.14 21.02
N SER A 34 -10.60 -49.29 19.70
CA SER A 34 -10.37 -50.54 18.94
C SER A 34 -10.28 -50.19 17.44
N PRO A 35 -9.66 -51.03 16.59
CA PRO A 35 -8.26 -51.44 16.62
C PRO A 35 -7.54 -51.08 15.31
N ILE A 36 -6.23 -51.27 15.31
CA ILE A 36 -5.33 -51.27 14.15
C ILE A 36 -5.41 -52.65 13.46
N GLY A 37 -5.46 -52.65 12.13
CA GLY A 37 -5.30 -53.79 11.21
C GLY A 37 -5.93 -53.42 9.86
N ASP A 38 -5.36 -53.62 8.68
CA ASP A 38 -4.15 -54.30 8.27
C ASP A 38 -3.76 -53.78 6.86
N LEU A 39 -2.48 -53.96 6.52
CA LEU A 39 -1.88 -53.67 5.22
C LEU A 39 -2.27 -54.71 4.17
N GLN A 40 -2.71 -54.26 2.98
CA GLN A 40 -2.52 -54.94 1.68
C GLN A 40 -2.86 -53.94 0.55
N SER A 41 -1.86 -53.38 -0.14
CA SER A 41 -1.25 -53.91 -1.36
C SER A 41 -2.23 -54.09 -2.52
N THR A 42 -2.31 -53.08 -3.40
CA THR A 42 -2.42 -53.32 -4.84
C THR A 42 -1.49 -52.34 -5.57
N GLN A 43 -0.43 -52.90 -6.15
CA GLN A 43 0.34 -52.28 -7.21
C GLN A 43 -0.46 -52.35 -8.52
N ALA A 44 -0.46 -51.26 -9.28
CA ALA A 44 -0.39 -51.31 -10.73
C ALA A 44 0.47 -50.14 -11.22
N SER A 45 1.42 -50.48 -12.09
CA SER A 45 2.60 -49.73 -12.52
C SER A 45 2.32 -48.94 -13.83
N PRO A 46 3.31 -48.27 -14.46
CA PRO A 46 3.16 -46.95 -15.05
C PRO A 46 2.90 -46.98 -16.55
N SER A 47 2.30 -45.90 -17.08
CA SER A 47 2.29 -45.61 -18.52
C SER A 47 3.35 -44.56 -18.85
N THR A 48 4.36 -45.00 -19.59
CA THR A 48 5.38 -44.24 -20.33
C THR A 48 4.75 -43.13 -21.18
N ALA A 49 5.20 -41.88 -21.06
CA ALA A 49 6.35 -41.28 -21.74
C ALA A 49 6.22 -41.26 -23.27
N ALA A 50 5.74 -40.13 -23.81
CA ALA A 50 6.10 -39.65 -25.14
C ALA A 50 6.67 -38.23 -24.97
N ALA A 51 7.89 -38.08 -25.45
CA ALA A 51 8.69 -36.87 -25.38
C ALA A 51 8.25 -35.89 -26.47
N ASP A 52 7.95 -34.66 -26.08
CA ASP A 52 8.00 -33.51 -26.97
C ASP A 52 9.14 -32.60 -26.52
N GLU A 53 10.02 -32.29 -27.48
CA GLU A 53 11.19 -31.45 -27.35
C GLU A 53 10.84 -30.04 -26.85
N PRO A 54 11.70 -29.40 -26.03
CA PRO A 54 11.57 -27.99 -25.75
C PRO A 54 12.12 -27.21 -26.94
N THR A 55 11.24 -26.73 -27.81
CA THR A 55 11.57 -25.67 -28.75
C THR A 55 12.07 -24.45 -27.96
N HIS A 56 13.30 -24.03 -28.28
CA HIS A 56 13.93 -22.80 -27.82
C HIS A 56 13.08 -21.58 -28.19
N GLU A 57 12.10 -21.26 -27.35
CA GLU A 57 11.41 -19.98 -27.40
C GLU A 57 12.30 -18.95 -26.70
N LYS A 58 12.72 -17.95 -27.48
CA LYS A 58 13.50 -16.79 -27.05
C LYS A 58 12.97 -16.29 -25.71
N LYS A 59 13.77 -16.45 -24.66
CA LYS A 59 13.72 -15.62 -23.46
C LYS A 59 13.79 -14.16 -23.91
N SER A 60 12.62 -13.54 -24.05
CA SER A 60 12.49 -12.10 -24.01
C SER A 60 13.07 -11.67 -22.67
N LYS A 61 14.17 -10.91 -22.72
CA LYS A 61 14.68 -10.18 -21.57
C LYS A 61 13.56 -9.22 -21.14
N ALA A 62 12.69 -9.65 -20.24
CA ALA A 62 12.13 -8.75 -19.25
C ALA A 62 13.32 -8.29 -18.40
N SER A 63 14.02 -7.27 -18.91
CA SER A 63 14.97 -6.49 -18.15
C SER A 63 14.15 -5.80 -17.07
N THR A 64 14.06 -6.45 -15.92
CA THR A 64 13.60 -5.93 -14.65
C THR A 64 14.23 -4.55 -14.43
N SER A 65 13.43 -3.49 -14.61
CA SER A 65 13.78 -2.15 -14.17
C SER A 65 13.60 -2.08 -12.65
N GLU A 66 14.53 -2.70 -11.91
CA GLU A 66 14.61 -2.52 -10.45
C GLU A 66 14.82 -1.04 -10.05
N HIS A 67 15.17 -0.19 -11.02
CA HIS A 67 15.33 1.26 -10.88
C HIS A 67 14.13 2.09 -11.36
N GLU A 68 13.03 1.48 -11.80
CA GLU A 68 11.83 2.27 -12.09
C GLU A 68 11.14 2.60 -10.77
N PHE A 69 11.07 3.89 -10.45
CA PHE A 69 10.29 4.39 -9.33
C PHE A 69 8.85 3.88 -9.47
N ALA A 70 8.11 3.67 -8.36
CA ALA A 70 6.68 3.47 -8.52
C ALA A 70 6.05 4.70 -9.22
N ALA A 71 4.84 4.55 -9.76
CA ALA A 71 4.21 5.64 -10.50
C ALA A 71 3.35 6.50 -9.55
N TYR A 72 3.60 7.82 -9.53
CA TYR A 72 2.67 8.77 -8.94
C TYR A 72 1.29 8.64 -9.59
N SER A 73 0.23 8.64 -8.79
CA SER A 73 -1.15 8.61 -9.28
C SER A 73 -2.08 9.41 -8.38
N THR A 74 -3.03 10.11 -9.01
CA THR A 74 -4.17 10.75 -8.35
C THR A 74 -5.44 9.91 -8.46
N ASP A 75 -5.36 8.74 -9.08
CA ASP A 75 -6.48 7.81 -9.23
C ASP A 75 -6.78 7.15 -7.87
N PRO A 76 -8.00 7.25 -7.32
CA PRO A 76 -8.36 6.61 -6.06
C PRO A 76 -8.26 5.07 -6.08
N THR A 77 -8.14 4.42 -7.23
CA THR A 77 -7.85 2.98 -7.29
C THR A 77 -6.37 2.64 -7.11
N SER A 78 -5.47 3.64 -7.15
CA SER A 78 -4.04 3.43 -6.98
C SER A 78 -3.68 3.23 -5.50
N PRO A 79 -2.84 2.23 -5.17
CA PRO A 79 -2.27 2.11 -3.82
C PRO A 79 -1.46 3.34 -3.38
N LEU A 80 -1.00 4.16 -4.33
CA LEU A 80 -0.14 5.33 -4.10
C LEU A 80 -0.88 6.66 -4.14
N VAL A 81 -2.22 6.65 -4.22
CA VAL A 81 -2.99 7.89 -4.13
C VAL A 81 -2.79 8.52 -2.76
N LEU A 82 -2.34 9.78 -2.75
CA LEU A 82 -2.21 10.55 -1.52
C LEU A 82 -3.58 11.13 -1.15
N VAL A 83 -4.07 10.80 0.06
CA VAL A 83 -5.33 11.32 0.58
C VAL A 83 -5.09 11.90 1.97
N ASN A 84 -5.30 13.20 2.11
CA ASN A 84 -5.22 13.92 3.38
C ASN A 84 -6.07 15.20 3.30
N GLU A 85 -5.96 16.10 4.27
CA GLU A 85 -6.75 17.34 4.28
C GLU A 85 -6.52 18.21 3.03
N HIS A 86 -5.31 18.19 2.46
CA HIS A 86 -4.94 18.97 1.28
C HIS A 86 -5.19 18.22 -0.04
N HIS A 87 -5.41 16.91 0.02
CA HIS A 87 -5.63 16.03 -1.13
C HIS A 87 -6.91 15.21 -0.91
N PRO A 88 -8.10 15.84 -1.02
CA PRO A 88 -9.37 15.11 -0.90
C PRO A 88 -9.56 14.13 -2.08
N LEU A 89 -10.28 13.05 -1.81
CA LEU A 89 -10.72 12.09 -2.82
C LEU A 89 -11.52 12.77 -3.94
N GLN A 90 -11.32 12.26 -5.16
CA GLN A 90 -12.05 12.66 -6.37
C GLN A 90 -12.55 11.39 -7.08
N PRO A 91 -13.87 11.13 -7.11
CA PRO A 91 -14.93 11.91 -6.46
C PRO A 91 -14.88 11.83 -4.92
N ARG A 92 -15.47 12.80 -4.23
CA ARG A 92 -15.41 12.88 -2.75
C ARG A 92 -16.01 11.67 -2.04
N ASP A 93 -17.02 11.07 -2.65
CA ASP A 93 -17.77 9.91 -2.19
C ASP A 93 -17.28 8.61 -2.82
N TYR A 94 -16.07 8.60 -3.39
CA TYR A 94 -15.46 7.39 -3.95
C TYR A 94 -15.62 6.18 -3.03
N ALA A 95 -16.03 5.05 -3.60
CA ALA A 95 -16.07 3.76 -2.95
C ALA A 95 -15.43 2.71 -3.87
N PRO A 96 -14.60 1.80 -3.35
CA PRO A 96 -14.08 0.70 -4.14
C PRO A 96 -15.22 -0.19 -4.67
N GLN A 97 -15.05 -0.69 -5.89
CA GLN A 97 -16.05 -1.58 -6.53
C GLN A 97 -16.15 -2.94 -5.81
N GLU A 98 -15.05 -3.39 -5.22
CA GLU A 98 -14.97 -4.67 -4.52
C GLU A 98 -14.26 -4.48 -3.19
N LEU A 99 -14.86 -5.06 -2.16
CA LEU A 99 -14.33 -5.14 -0.81
C LEU A 99 -14.48 -6.59 -0.34
N VAL A 100 -13.48 -7.07 0.39
CA VAL A 100 -13.49 -8.41 0.97
C VAL A 100 -13.14 -8.34 2.45
N ALA A 101 -13.78 -9.19 3.24
CA ALA A 101 -13.57 -9.23 4.67
C ALA A 101 -12.11 -9.59 5.02
N VAL A 102 -11.52 -8.83 5.94
CA VAL A 102 -10.20 -9.12 6.54
C VAL A 102 -10.34 -9.77 7.92
N SER A 103 -11.37 -9.40 8.68
CA SER A 103 -11.72 -10.00 9.97
C SER A 103 -13.21 -9.77 10.29
N GLY A 104 -13.88 -10.76 10.89
CA GLY A 104 -15.28 -10.61 11.33
C GLY A 104 -16.23 -10.00 10.28
N ALA A 105 -17.33 -9.42 10.74
CA ALA A 105 -18.19 -8.58 9.91
C ALA A 105 -17.78 -7.10 10.06
N GLY A 106 -17.82 -6.34 8.97
CA GLY A 106 -17.59 -4.89 9.00
C GLY A 106 -16.13 -4.43 9.00
N THR A 107 -15.16 -5.34 8.83
CA THR A 107 -13.78 -4.96 8.48
C THR A 107 -13.44 -5.53 7.11
N GLU A 108 -13.48 -4.65 6.11
CA GLU A 108 -13.28 -5.01 4.71
C GLU A 108 -12.20 -4.12 4.11
N MET A 109 -11.51 -4.65 3.10
CA MET A 109 -10.49 -3.93 2.34
C MET A 109 -10.57 -4.34 0.87
N VAL A 110 -9.93 -3.58 -0.01
CA VAL A 110 -9.78 -4.01 -1.41
C VAL A 110 -9.00 -5.33 -1.48
N PRO A 111 -9.29 -6.24 -2.43
CA PRO A 111 -8.81 -7.63 -2.38
C PRO A 111 -7.29 -7.81 -2.20
N HIS A 112 -6.49 -6.98 -2.86
CA HIS A 112 -5.04 -7.07 -2.80
C HIS A 112 -4.48 -6.62 -1.43
N ALA A 113 -5.04 -5.55 -0.86
CA ALA A 113 -4.67 -5.08 0.49
C ALA A 113 -5.19 -6.05 1.56
N ALA A 114 -6.39 -6.60 1.39
CA ALA A 114 -6.93 -7.63 2.28
C ALA A 114 -6.05 -8.88 2.33
N LYS A 115 -5.59 -9.35 1.17
CA LYS A 115 -4.66 -10.49 1.06
C LYS A 115 -3.33 -10.19 1.77
N ALA A 116 -2.81 -8.98 1.62
CA ALA A 116 -1.60 -8.54 2.29
C ALA A 116 -1.78 -8.46 3.82
N LEU A 117 -2.89 -7.89 4.29
CA LEU A 117 -3.17 -7.76 5.72
C LEU A 117 -3.31 -9.12 6.40
N LYS A 118 -4.00 -10.07 5.75
CA LYS A 118 -4.10 -11.45 6.25
C LYS A 118 -2.72 -12.12 6.40
N LYS A 119 -1.79 -11.85 5.47
CA LYS A 119 -0.41 -12.33 5.57
C LYS A 119 0.36 -11.66 6.70
N LEU A 120 0.21 -10.35 6.88
CA LEU A 120 0.82 -9.61 8.00
C LEU A 120 0.35 -10.17 9.34
N ILE A 121 -0.96 -10.36 9.53
CA ILE A 121 -1.54 -10.93 10.75
C ILE A 121 -1.05 -12.36 10.97
N ALA A 122 -1.00 -13.19 9.92
CA ALA A 122 -0.48 -14.55 10.02
C ALA A 122 1.02 -14.59 10.38
N GLY A 123 1.83 -13.69 9.80
CA GLY A 123 3.24 -13.53 10.15
C GLY A 123 3.43 -13.11 11.61
N ALA A 124 2.64 -12.14 12.07
CA ALA A 124 2.65 -11.71 13.46
C ALA A 124 2.35 -12.87 14.40
N ALA A 125 1.32 -13.68 14.08
CA ALA A 125 0.94 -14.83 14.87
C ALA A 125 2.03 -15.92 14.91
N GLN A 126 2.75 -16.12 13.79
CA GLN A 126 3.90 -17.04 13.73
C GLN A 126 5.03 -16.60 14.66
N ASP A 127 5.22 -15.30 14.83
CA ASP A 127 6.22 -14.71 15.74
C ASP A 127 5.68 -14.48 17.17
N GLY A 128 4.49 -15.01 17.50
CA GLY A 128 3.92 -14.95 18.84
C GLY A 128 3.15 -13.66 19.17
N HIS A 129 2.78 -12.88 18.16
CA HIS A 129 2.04 -11.63 18.30
C HIS A 129 0.60 -11.75 17.78
N ALA A 130 -0.37 -11.70 18.70
CA ALA A 130 -1.79 -11.74 18.36
C ALA A 130 -2.34 -10.34 18.02
N LEU A 131 -2.39 -10.02 16.72
CA LEU A 131 -2.97 -8.78 16.20
C LEU A 131 -4.48 -8.93 15.98
N MET A 132 -5.22 -7.83 16.13
CA MET A 132 -6.63 -7.73 15.80
C MET A 132 -6.91 -6.53 14.89
N VAL A 133 -7.86 -6.66 13.98
CA VAL A 133 -8.35 -5.54 13.17
C VAL A 133 -9.42 -4.80 13.95
N GLU A 134 -9.18 -3.52 14.24
CA GLU A 134 -10.13 -2.66 14.95
C GLU A 134 -11.02 -1.88 13.97
N SER A 135 -10.45 -1.45 12.84
CA SER A 135 -11.15 -0.67 11.82
C SER A 135 -10.47 -0.84 10.45
N ALA A 136 -11.25 -0.77 9.36
CA ALA A 136 -10.74 -0.92 7.99
C ALA A 136 -11.50 0.01 7.04
N TYR A 137 -12.08 -0.47 5.93
CA TYR A 137 -12.89 0.36 5.06
C TYR A 137 -13.98 1.14 5.82
N ARG A 138 -14.11 2.42 5.49
CA ARG A 138 -15.15 3.30 6.01
C ARG A 138 -15.73 4.12 4.87
N SER A 139 -17.03 3.96 4.61
CA SER A 139 -17.70 4.72 3.56
C SER A 139 -17.70 6.23 3.84
N TYR A 140 -17.91 7.01 2.78
CA TYR A 140 -18.09 8.46 2.88
C TYR A 140 -19.18 8.83 3.89
N ASP A 141 -20.36 8.21 3.79
CA ASP A 141 -21.50 8.49 4.67
C ASP A 141 -21.20 8.17 6.14
N HIS A 142 -20.53 7.05 6.41
CA HIS A 142 -20.11 6.74 7.77
C HIS A 142 -19.08 7.79 8.28
N GLN A 143 -18.18 8.26 7.42
CA GLN A 143 -17.26 9.35 7.79
C GLN A 143 -18.01 10.67 8.06
N VAL A 144 -19.09 10.97 7.31
CA VAL A 144 -19.99 12.11 7.59
C VAL A 144 -20.59 12.00 8.99
N GLU A 145 -21.19 10.86 9.32
CA GLU A 145 -21.82 10.63 10.62
C GLU A 145 -20.81 10.72 11.78
N LEU A 146 -19.63 10.11 11.60
CA LEU A 146 -18.53 10.14 12.56
C LEU A 146 -18.07 11.57 12.83
N PHE A 147 -17.78 12.33 11.76
CA PHE A 147 -17.30 13.70 11.88
C PHE A 147 -18.35 14.61 12.53
N GLN A 148 -19.62 14.47 12.15
CA GLN A 148 -20.72 15.22 12.76
C GLN A 148 -20.90 14.89 14.24
N ARG A 149 -20.77 13.60 14.61
CA ARG A 149 -20.82 13.17 16.02
C ARG A 149 -19.73 13.82 16.85
N TYR A 150 -18.49 13.84 16.37
CA TYR A 150 -17.39 14.51 17.07
C TYR A 150 -17.54 16.02 17.09
N THR A 151 -18.05 16.62 16.01
CA THR A 151 -18.36 18.06 15.97
C THR A 151 -19.38 18.43 17.05
N ARG A 152 -20.46 17.65 17.21
CA ARG A 152 -21.46 17.88 18.27
C ARG A 152 -20.87 17.70 19.68
N LYS A 153 -19.95 16.76 19.85
CA LYS A 153 -19.40 16.40 21.17
C LYS A 153 -18.26 17.33 21.63
N TYR A 154 -17.40 17.74 20.72
CA TYR A 154 -16.13 18.42 21.03
C TYR A 154 -15.95 19.78 20.34
N GLY A 155 -16.89 20.17 19.47
CA GLY A 155 -16.75 21.34 18.61
C GLY A 155 -16.00 21.03 17.31
N LYS A 156 -16.24 21.84 16.28
CA LYS A 156 -15.72 21.63 14.92
C LYS A 156 -14.19 21.66 14.85
N ASP A 157 -13.57 22.58 15.58
CA ASP A 157 -12.11 22.77 15.55
C ASP A 157 -11.39 21.57 16.13
N TYR A 158 -11.88 21.04 17.26
CA TYR A 158 -11.32 19.83 17.85
C TYR A 158 -11.62 18.60 17.00
N ALA A 159 -12.85 18.45 16.50
CA ALA A 159 -13.22 17.32 15.64
C ALA A 159 -12.34 17.23 14.37
N SER A 160 -11.99 18.38 13.79
CA SER A 160 -11.10 18.45 12.61
C SER A 160 -9.66 18.02 12.90
N ARG A 161 -9.24 17.97 14.18
CA ARG A 161 -7.90 17.49 14.59
C ARG A 161 -7.84 16.00 14.90
N ILE A 162 -8.99 15.39 15.22
CA ILE A 162 -9.06 13.98 15.68
C ILE A 162 -9.84 13.07 14.72
N SER A 163 -10.40 13.64 13.66
CA SER A 163 -11.12 12.89 12.63
C SER A 163 -10.99 13.62 11.31
N ALA A 164 -10.64 12.84 10.27
CA ALA A 164 -10.68 13.30 8.89
C ALA A 164 -12.05 13.91 8.55
N LYS A 165 -12.05 14.93 7.69
CA LYS A 165 -13.28 15.43 7.07
C LYS A 165 -13.77 14.37 6.06
N PRO A 166 -15.08 14.30 5.78
CA PRO A 166 -15.60 13.39 4.75
C PRO A 166 -14.91 13.61 3.40
N GLY A 167 -14.46 12.52 2.76
CA GLY A 167 -13.67 12.57 1.53
C GLY A 167 -12.17 12.84 1.73
N THR A 168 -11.67 12.95 2.96
CA THR A 168 -10.22 13.10 3.26
C THR A 168 -9.68 11.98 4.14
N SER A 169 -10.42 10.88 4.31
CA SER A 169 -9.99 9.73 5.11
C SER A 169 -9.46 8.63 4.19
N GLU A 170 -8.26 8.13 4.46
CA GLU A 170 -7.68 7.00 3.71
C GLU A 170 -8.46 5.69 3.91
N HIS A 171 -9.23 5.55 5.01
CA HIS A 171 -10.14 4.41 5.19
C HIS A 171 -11.16 4.26 4.06
N GLN A 172 -11.55 5.36 3.41
CA GLN A 172 -12.49 5.34 2.29
C GLN A 172 -11.90 4.69 1.04
N LEU A 173 -10.58 4.54 0.94
CA LEU A 173 -9.92 3.81 -0.14
C LEU A 173 -10.03 2.28 0.03
N GLY A 174 -10.34 1.79 1.23
CA GLY A 174 -10.22 0.36 1.55
C GLY A 174 -8.77 -0.14 1.56
N LEU A 175 -7.80 0.78 1.65
CA LEU A 175 -6.36 0.52 1.68
C LEU A 175 -5.74 0.66 3.08
N SER A 176 -6.49 1.17 4.05
CA SER A 176 -6.02 1.37 5.42
C SER A 176 -6.73 0.46 6.42
N ALA A 177 -6.01 0.05 7.45
CA ALA A 177 -6.54 -0.68 8.59
C ALA A 177 -5.92 -0.19 9.89
N ASP A 178 -6.75 -0.05 10.91
CA ASP A 178 -6.32 0.17 12.29
C ASP A 178 -6.16 -1.20 12.96
N LEU A 179 -4.95 -1.48 13.44
CA LEU A 179 -4.63 -2.73 14.14
C LEU A 179 -4.36 -2.49 15.62
N GLY A 180 -4.81 -3.43 16.43
CA GLY A 180 -4.52 -3.51 17.86
C GLY A 180 -3.98 -4.88 18.24
N VAL A 181 -3.87 -5.10 19.54
CA VAL A 181 -3.57 -6.41 20.12
C VAL A 181 -4.85 -7.07 20.63
N ALA A 182 -4.94 -8.40 20.57
CA ALA A 182 -6.14 -9.14 20.97
C ALA A 182 -6.61 -8.87 22.42
N SER A 183 -5.73 -8.40 23.31
CA SER A 183 -6.06 -8.01 24.67
C SER A 183 -6.79 -6.66 24.78
N GLY A 184 -6.83 -5.87 23.70
CA GLY A 184 -7.34 -4.48 23.67
C GLY A 184 -6.40 -3.47 24.34
N GLN A 185 -5.22 -3.89 24.84
CA GLN A 185 -4.26 -2.99 25.44
C GLN A 185 -3.79 -1.95 24.42
N CYS A 186 -3.81 -0.67 24.81
CA CYS A 186 -3.43 0.43 23.93
C CYS A 186 -4.21 0.51 22.60
N SER A 187 -5.45 -0.01 22.55
CA SER A 187 -6.36 0.17 21.42
C SER A 187 -6.44 1.65 21.03
N LEU A 188 -6.11 1.93 19.76
CA LEU A 188 -6.03 3.25 19.13
C LEU A 188 -5.28 4.30 19.97
N LYS A 189 -4.15 3.91 20.57
CA LYS A 189 -3.31 4.77 21.41
C LYS A 189 -1.83 4.62 21.08
N ALA A 190 -1.08 5.71 21.28
CA ALA A 190 0.35 5.76 21.01
C ALA A 190 1.16 4.70 21.78
N CYS A 191 0.71 4.29 22.98
CA CYS A 191 1.38 3.25 23.77
C CYS A 191 1.39 1.86 23.10
N LEU A 192 0.66 1.65 21.98
CA LEU A 192 0.76 0.44 21.18
C LEU A 192 2.20 0.25 20.66
N ALA A 193 2.90 1.34 20.34
CA ALA A 193 4.29 1.32 19.88
C ALA A 193 5.27 0.72 20.90
N ASP A 194 4.91 0.74 22.19
CA ASP A 194 5.74 0.19 23.26
C ASP A 194 5.52 -1.32 23.45
N LEU A 195 4.36 -1.84 23.01
CA LEU A 195 4.02 -3.25 23.13
C LEU A 195 4.84 -4.09 22.14
N PRO A 196 5.19 -5.35 22.49
CA PRO A 196 5.92 -6.24 21.60
C PRO A 196 5.28 -6.38 20.20
N ALA A 197 3.96 -6.51 20.14
CA ALA A 197 3.24 -6.64 18.87
C ALA A 197 3.25 -5.35 18.03
N GLY A 198 3.22 -4.17 18.67
CA GLY A 198 3.33 -2.89 17.95
C GLY A 198 4.72 -2.66 17.38
N LYS A 199 5.78 -3.05 18.14
CA LYS A 199 7.16 -3.04 17.65
C LYS A 199 7.36 -3.99 16.48
N TRP A 200 6.81 -5.20 16.58
CA TRP A 200 6.83 -6.18 15.49
C TRP A 200 6.14 -5.62 14.25
N MET A 201 4.95 -5.04 14.42
CA MET A 201 4.20 -4.44 13.31
C MET A 201 4.98 -3.31 12.63
N ALA A 202 5.59 -2.41 13.39
CA ALA A 202 6.42 -1.34 12.84
C ALA A 202 7.64 -1.86 12.07
N ALA A 203 8.27 -2.94 12.56
CA ALA A 203 9.44 -3.55 11.92
C ALA A 203 9.09 -4.36 10.65
N HIS A 204 7.89 -4.94 10.58
CA HIS A 204 7.53 -5.90 9.53
C HIS A 204 6.45 -5.41 8.56
N ALA A 205 5.78 -4.29 8.80
CA ALA A 205 4.72 -3.78 7.91
C ALA A 205 5.18 -3.69 6.44
N THR A 206 6.40 -3.22 6.21
CA THR A 206 7.02 -3.07 4.89
C THR A 206 7.11 -4.39 4.12
N ASP A 207 7.38 -5.51 4.81
CA ASP A 207 7.50 -6.85 4.20
C ASP A 207 6.20 -7.28 3.50
N TYR A 208 5.08 -6.75 3.98
CA TYR A 208 3.73 -7.01 3.48
C TYR A 208 3.16 -5.86 2.64
N GLY A 209 3.95 -4.83 2.34
CA GLY A 209 3.53 -3.71 1.50
C GLY A 209 2.72 -2.65 2.24
N PHE A 210 2.77 -2.64 3.57
CA PHE A 210 2.19 -1.60 4.42
C PHE A 210 3.26 -0.64 4.94
N ILE A 211 2.82 0.55 5.30
CA ILE A 211 3.60 1.51 6.09
C ILE A 211 2.81 1.87 7.35
N VAL A 212 3.51 2.22 8.43
CA VAL A 212 2.90 2.99 9.52
C VAL A 212 2.65 4.39 8.97
N ARG A 213 1.38 4.73 8.73
CA ARG A 213 1.02 5.88 7.89
C ARG A 213 1.35 7.23 8.52
N TYR A 214 1.24 7.30 9.84
CA TYR A 214 1.46 8.49 10.65
C TYR A 214 2.56 8.17 11.68
N PRO A 215 3.84 8.20 11.26
CA PRO A 215 4.96 7.89 12.14
C PRO A 215 5.22 9.03 13.15
N GLN A 216 6.05 8.72 14.15
CA GLN A 216 6.43 9.70 15.16
C GLN A 216 7.23 10.85 14.51
N ASP A 217 7.09 12.06 15.06
CA ASP A 217 7.80 13.27 14.64
C ASP A 217 7.51 13.76 13.20
N GLU A 218 6.48 13.23 12.53
CA GLU A 218 6.09 13.58 11.15
C GLU A 218 4.70 14.25 11.08
N GLN A 219 4.24 14.85 12.17
CA GLN A 219 2.94 15.54 12.23
C GLN A 219 2.90 16.76 11.31
N GLU A 220 3.99 17.51 11.18
CA GLU A 220 4.04 18.68 10.29
C GLU A 220 3.89 18.27 8.82
N THR A 221 4.38 17.08 8.46
CA THR A 221 4.29 16.52 7.11
C THR A 221 2.92 15.92 6.83
N THR A 222 2.40 15.09 7.74
CA THR A 222 1.18 14.29 7.52
C THR A 222 -0.11 15.00 7.95
N GLY A 223 -0.01 15.94 8.88
CA GLY A 223 -1.16 16.57 9.54
C GLY A 223 -1.79 15.75 10.66
N TYR A 224 -1.28 14.56 10.98
CA TYR A 224 -1.81 13.66 12.01
C TYR A 224 -0.79 13.46 13.14
N ASN A 225 -1.28 13.22 14.36
CA ASN A 225 -0.42 12.79 15.46
C ASN A 225 0.16 11.39 15.16
N PHE A 226 1.13 10.95 15.96
CA PHE A 226 1.64 9.58 15.87
C PHE A 226 0.52 8.55 16.08
N GLU A 227 0.28 7.70 15.08
CA GLU A 227 -0.72 6.63 15.10
C GLU A 227 -0.07 5.27 14.77
N PRO A 228 0.59 4.60 15.73
CA PRO A 228 1.24 3.32 15.49
C PRO A 228 0.30 2.21 15.06
N TRP A 229 -1.02 2.37 15.27
CA TRP A 229 -2.04 1.40 14.87
C TRP A 229 -2.44 1.50 13.40
N HIS A 230 -2.24 2.65 12.74
CA HIS A 230 -2.80 2.94 11.43
C HIS A 230 -1.85 2.51 10.32
N LEU A 231 -2.16 1.38 9.69
CA LEU A 231 -1.40 0.88 8.55
C LEU A 231 -2.05 1.28 7.23
N ARG A 232 -1.25 1.75 6.29
CA ARG A 232 -1.64 2.07 4.91
C ARG A 232 -0.96 1.13 3.93
N TYR A 233 -1.73 0.44 3.09
CA TYR A 233 -1.20 -0.35 1.98
C TYR A 233 -0.75 0.57 0.85
N VAL A 234 0.51 0.45 0.46
CA VAL A 234 1.14 1.14 -0.68
C VAL A 234 1.69 0.16 -1.72
N GLY A 235 1.65 -1.14 -1.41
CA GLY A 235 2.21 -2.20 -2.23
C GLY A 235 3.69 -2.45 -1.95
N ASN A 236 4.11 -3.70 -2.17
CA ASN A 236 5.44 -4.18 -1.79
C ASN A 236 6.60 -3.40 -2.40
N LYS A 237 6.45 -2.93 -3.65
CA LYS A 237 7.50 -2.16 -4.33
C LYS A 237 7.69 -0.79 -3.67
N ALA A 238 6.61 -0.07 -3.45
CA ALA A 238 6.66 1.27 -2.86
C ALA A 238 7.09 1.24 -1.40
N ALA A 239 6.54 0.30 -0.61
CA ALA A 239 6.95 0.16 0.79
C ALA A 239 8.46 -0.09 0.92
N ARG A 240 9.02 -0.98 0.08
CA ARG A 240 10.48 -1.21 0.04
C ARG A 240 11.28 0.00 -0.42
N GLN A 241 10.78 0.74 -1.42
CA GLN A 241 11.47 1.96 -1.88
C GLN A 241 11.49 3.03 -0.79
N MET A 242 10.36 3.23 -0.08
CA MET A 242 10.29 4.14 1.07
C MET A 242 11.28 3.74 2.16
N ASP A 243 11.33 2.45 2.53
CA ASP A 243 12.27 1.93 3.52
C ASP A 243 13.74 2.12 3.09
N GLN A 244 14.07 1.77 1.85
CA GLN A 244 15.43 1.92 1.29
C GLN A 244 15.90 3.38 1.19
N HIS A 245 14.99 4.32 0.92
CA HIS A 245 15.31 5.74 0.82
C HIS A 245 15.30 6.44 2.18
N GLY A 246 14.77 5.79 3.23
CA GLY A 246 14.50 6.45 4.52
C GLY A 246 13.35 7.45 4.44
N THR A 247 12.41 7.27 3.51
CA THR A 247 11.25 8.13 3.32
C THR A 247 10.15 7.76 4.32
N ALA A 248 9.95 8.58 5.34
CA ALA A 248 9.07 8.26 6.46
C ALA A 248 7.58 8.32 6.10
N THR A 249 7.18 9.16 5.14
CA THR A 249 5.76 9.46 4.87
C THR A 249 5.38 9.27 3.41
N LEU A 250 4.09 9.00 3.16
CA LEU A 250 3.54 8.91 1.81
C LEU A 250 3.58 10.27 1.10
N GLU A 251 3.50 11.39 1.82
CA GLU A 251 3.65 12.74 1.31
C GLU A 251 5.06 12.97 0.70
N GLN A 252 6.11 12.68 1.48
CA GLN A 252 7.50 12.78 1.00
C GLN A 252 7.71 11.86 -0.20
N TYR A 253 7.25 10.60 -0.12
CA TYR A 253 7.38 9.65 -1.22
C TYR A 253 6.63 10.13 -2.46
N SER A 254 5.42 10.70 -2.31
CA SER A 254 4.67 11.28 -3.42
C SER A 254 5.44 12.39 -4.14
N ASN A 255 6.15 13.25 -3.39
CA ASN A 255 7.01 14.28 -3.96
C ASN A 255 8.23 13.69 -4.69
N GLU A 256 8.82 12.61 -4.17
CA GLU A 256 9.88 11.87 -4.86
C GLU A 256 9.37 11.27 -6.18
N LEU A 257 8.17 10.64 -6.18
CA LEU A 257 7.55 10.07 -7.40
C LEU A 257 7.35 11.17 -8.46
N VAL A 258 6.85 12.34 -8.07
CA VAL A 258 6.63 13.49 -8.98
C VAL A 258 7.96 14.01 -9.53
N THR A 259 9.00 14.10 -8.71
CA THR A 259 10.33 14.55 -9.12
C THR A 259 10.98 13.56 -10.08
N ALA A 260 10.88 12.26 -9.80
CA ALA A 260 11.36 11.19 -10.67
C ALA A 260 10.67 11.23 -12.04
N ARG A 261 9.34 11.41 -12.06
CA ARG A 261 8.57 11.54 -13.32
C ARG A 261 9.06 12.72 -14.16
N LYS A 262 9.18 13.92 -13.58
CA LYS A 262 9.68 15.11 -14.29
C LYS A 262 11.07 14.90 -14.89
N LYS A 263 11.96 14.21 -14.15
CA LYS A 263 13.30 13.88 -14.62
C LYS A 263 13.27 12.90 -15.80
N GLN A 264 12.38 11.91 -15.77
CA GLN A 264 12.18 10.97 -16.87
C GLN A 264 11.62 11.67 -18.12
N GLU A 265 10.60 12.53 -17.96
CA GLU A 265 10.03 13.35 -19.04
C GLU A 265 11.10 14.26 -19.66
N ALA A 266 11.89 14.97 -18.86
CA ALA A 266 12.97 15.81 -19.36
C ALA A 266 14.04 15.02 -20.13
N LYS A 267 14.40 13.83 -19.63
CA LYS A 267 15.35 12.93 -20.32
C LYS A 267 14.79 12.43 -21.64
N ALA A 268 13.50 12.10 -21.70
CA ALA A 268 12.83 11.67 -22.92
C ALA A 268 12.81 12.81 -23.96
N SER A 269 12.41 14.01 -23.56
CA SER A 269 12.41 15.20 -24.42
C SER A 269 13.81 15.56 -24.93
N ALA A 270 14.84 15.45 -24.09
CA ALA A 270 16.22 15.70 -24.50
C ALA A 270 16.69 14.67 -25.54
N LYS A 271 16.38 13.39 -25.35
CA LYS A 271 16.69 12.32 -26.30
C LYS A 271 15.98 12.53 -27.64
N GLU A 272 14.72 12.95 -27.62
CA GLU A 272 13.96 13.27 -28.83
C GLU A 272 14.56 14.49 -29.57
N ALA A 273 14.94 15.54 -28.83
CA ALA A 273 15.58 16.72 -29.40
C ALA A 273 16.94 16.40 -30.04
N GLU A 274 17.74 15.53 -29.41
CA GLU A 274 18.99 15.05 -29.97
C GLU A 274 18.78 14.24 -31.26
N ALA A 275 17.80 13.34 -31.28
CA ALA A 275 17.45 12.56 -32.47
C ALA A 275 17.01 13.47 -33.63
N LYS A 276 16.16 14.47 -33.36
CA LYS A 276 15.75 15.47 -34.35
C LYS A 276 16.92 16.30 -34.88
N ARG A 277 17.87 16.64 -34.01
CA ARG A 277 19.08 17.36 -34.43
C ARG A 277 19.97 16.50 -35.33
N GLN A 278 20.14 15.23 -35.01
CA GLN A 278 20.91 14.28 -35.83
C GLN A 278 20.26 14.11 -37.20
N GLU A 279 18.94 13.90 -37.25
CA GLU A 279 18.19 13.80 -38.50
C GLU A 279 18.31 15.06 -39.36
N ALA A 280 18.21 16.25 -38.75
CA ALA A 280 18.39 17.52 -39.44
C ALA A 280 19.83 17.70 -39.97
N GLN A 281 20.85 17.24 -39.23
CA GLN A 281 22.24 17.27 -39.67
C GLN A 281 22.48 16.31 -40.84
N GLU A 282 21.91 15.11 -40.80
CA GLU A 282 21.98 14.15 -41.91
C GLU A 282 21.26 14.67 -43.15
N GLN A 283 20.10 15.31 -42.99
CA GLN A 283 19.38 15.93 -44.09
C GLN A 283 20.19 17.07 -44.71
N ALA A 284 20.74 17.97 -43.89
CA ALA A 284 21.60 19.04 -44.37
C ALA A 284 22.87 18.50 -45.08
N ALA A 285 23.43 17.38 -44.61
CA ALA A 285 24.56 16.73 -45.26
C ALA A 285 24.19 16.15 -46.64
N ARG A 286 23.00 15.52 -46.76
CA ARG A 286 22.46 15.03 -48.04
C ARG A 286 22.22 16.18 -49.02
N ASP A 287 21.60 17.26 -48.56
CA ASP A 287 21.31 18.43 -49.40
C ASP A 287 22.62 19.10 -49.88
N ALA A 288 23.60 19.24 -48.99
CA ALA A 288 24.92 19.79 -49.36
C ALA A 288 25.70 18.88 -50.32
N GLU A 289 25.52 17.55 -50.25
CA GLU A 289 26.09 16.62 -51.22
C GLU A 289 25.42 16.73 -52.58
N TRP A 290 24.09 16.81 -52.60
CA TRP A 290 23.30 17.04 -53.80
C TRP A 290 23.76 18.31 -54.53
N GLU A 291 23.86 19.44 -53.83
CA GLU A 291 24.35 20.70 -54.42
C GLU A 291 25.78 20.58 -54.98
N ARG A 292 26.67 19.82 -54.32
CA ARG A 292 28.03 19.58 -54.84
C ARG A 292 27.99 18.77 -56.13
N GLN A 293 27.11 17.77 -56.22
CA GLN A 293 26.94 16.96 -57.43
C GLN A 293 26.36 17.80 -58.57
N GLU A 294 25.35 18.65 -58.31
CA GLU A 294 24.80 19.58 -59.29
C GLU A 294 25.85 20.56 -59.82
N ARG A 295 26.59 21.24 -58.92
CA ARG A 295 27.66 22.16 -59.35
C ARG A 295 28.72 21.47 -60.22
N ARG A 296 29.13 20.25 -59.86
CA ARG A 296 30.07 19.46 -60.67
C ARG A 296 29.49 19.12 -62.05
N ALA A 297 28.21 18.76 -62.12
CA ALA A 297 27.53 18.49 -63.37
C ALA A 297 27.44 19.73 -64.26
N GLU A 298 27.18 20.92 -63.68
CA GLU A 298 27.16 22.19 -64.41
C GLU A 298 28.55 22.61 -64.90
N GLU A 299 29.59 22.50 -64.08
CA GLU A 299 30.98 22.83 -64.46
C GLU A 299 31.47 21.97 -65.63
N THR A 300 31.15 20.67 -65.61
CA THR A 300 31.58 19.72 -66.65
C THR A 300 30.70 19.76 -67.91
N ARG A 301 29.54 20.42 -67.88
CA ARG A 301 28.58 20.51 -68.99
C ARG A 301 29.18 21.11 -70.26
N TRP A 302 30.12 22.04 -70.12
CA TRP A 302 30.73 22.78 -71.22
C TRP A 302 32.08 22.23 -71.66
N TRP A 303 32.53 21.12 -71.06
CA TRP A 303 33.82 20.52 -71.41
C TRP A 303 33.75 19.81 -72.77
N PRO A 304 34.80 19.88 -73.60
CA PRO A 304 34.91 19.06 -74.81
C PRO A 304 34.85 17.56 -74.47
N ASP A 305 34.33 16.73 -75.39
CA ASP A 305 34.14 15.28 -75.14
C ASP A 305 35.42 14.55 -74.72
N TRP A 306 36.58 14.97 -75.24
CA TRP A 306 37.88 14.39 -74.87
C TRP A 306 38.27 14.65 -73.40
N ALA A 307 37.87 15.79 -72.83
CA ALA A 307 38.15 16.15 -71.45
C ALA A 307 37.19 15.48 -70.46
N ARG A 308 35.94 15.21 -70.88
CA ARG A 308 34.96 14.44 -70.07
C ARG A 308 35.37 12.98 -69.91
N ASN A 309 35.95 12.37 -70.95
CA ASN A 309 36.39 10.96 -70.93
C ASN A 309 37.69 10.71 -70.13
N ALA A 310 38.49 11.75 -69.85
CA ALA A 310 39.72 11.62 -69.05
C ALA A 310 39.48 11.61 -67.53
N PHE A 311 38.29 12.03 -67.08
CA PHE A 311 37.91 12.13 -65.67
C PHE A 311 37.11 10.92 -65.15
N THR A 312 36.81 9.96 -66.03
CA THR A 312 35.95 8.78 -65.76
C THR A 312 36.70 7.45 -65.66
N GLN A 313 38.04 7.46 -65.73
CA GLN A 313 38.91 6.32 -65.38
C GLN A 313 39.59 6.56 -64.03
#